data_AF-A0A3B3QFC9-F1
#
_entry.id   AF-A0A3B3QFC9-F1
#
_cell.length_a   1.000
_cell.length_b   1.000
_cell.length_c   1.000
_cell.angle_alpha   90.00
_cell.angle_beta   90.00
_cell.angle_gamma   90.00
#
_symmetry.space_group_name_H-M   'P 1'
#
loop_
_entity.id
_entity.type
_entity.pdbx_description
1 polymer ?
#
loop_
_entity_poly.entity_id
_entity_poly.type
_entity_poly.pdbx_seq_one_letter_code
_entity_poly.pdbx_strand_id
1 'polypeptide(L)'
;MESCEFLSRFWEGKMSCWLSKETLVLAEDYLEFCVGVQRTPPGPASEAMRCLAKEIEKQNLSKFHSLVQTFLDSCGPDRSSSLRKVMAEMVGDGKLNWGRVVSLFAFTGVLVGELHSRGEGKDCCRRLAETIADYLGVEKQDWLLQNEGWDGFCKFFHSSRGQNHESAMKTALFAAAGDYPLSAVGEPQHRCSLASGHGGSSSGMLRIAADSHVIK
;
A
#
# COMPACT_ATOMS: atom_id res chain seq x y z
N MET A 1 6.66 -40.17 9.10
CA MET A 1 6.44 -39.08 8.11
C MET A 1 5.23 -38.23 8.50
N GLU A 2 4.15 -38.82 9.02
CA GLU A 2 2.93 -38.11 9.46
C GLU A 2 3.13 -37.07 10.59
N SER A 3 4.11 -37.26 11.47
CA SER A 3 4.35 -36.31 12.57
C SER A 3 4.90 -34.95 12.11
N CYS A 4 5.65 -34.89 10.99
CA CYS A 4 6.13 -33.61 10.46
C CYS A 4 5.03 -32.86 9.70
N GLU A 5 4.19 -33.58 8.95
CA GLU A 5 3.05 -32.98 8.25
C GLU A 5 1.97 -32.48 9.21
N PHE A 6 1.71 -33.22 10.30
CA PHE A 6 0.77 -32.79 11.33
C PHE A 6 1.27 -31.53 12.05
N LEU A 7 2.56 -31.47 12.39
CA LEU A 7 3.16 -30.27 12.96
C LEU A 7 3.13 -29.11 11.96
N SER A 8 3.54 -29.32 10.70
CA SER A 8 3.52 -28.28 9.66
C SER A 8 2.13 -27.66 9.51
N ARG A 9 1.09 -28.49 9.39
CA ARG A 9 -0.30 -28.02 9.24
C ARG A 9 -0.84 -27.35 10.50
N PHE A 10 -0.40 -27.78 11.68
CA PHE A 10 -0.75 -27.15 12.96
C PHE A 10 -0.07 -25.80 13.14
N TRP A 11 1.20 -25.68 12.74
CA TRP A 11 1.94 -24.41 12.75
C TRP A 11 1.38 -23.45 11.68
N GLU A 12 1.12 -23.91 10.46
CA GLU A 12 0.43 -23.13 9.41
C GLU A 12 -0.92 -22.60 9.89
N GLY A 13 -1.73 -23.45 10.54
CA GLY A 13 -3.04 -23.04 11.08
C GLY A 13 -2.97 -22.02 12.23
N LYS A 14 -1.91 -22.06 13.05
CA LYS A 14 -1.68 -21.05 14.09
C LYS A 14 -1.16 -19.73 13.51
N MET A 15 -0.28 -19.79 12.52
CA MET A 15 0.30 -18.61 11.88
C MET A 15 -0.73 -17.85 11.04
N SER A 16 -1.62 -18.56 10.35
CA SER A 16 -2.75 -17.98 9.60
C SER A 16 -3.70 -17.20 10.52
N CYS A 17 -4.03 -17.79 11.67
CA CYS A 17 -4.92 -17.17 12.65
C CYS A 17 -4.30 -15.92 13.28
N TRP A 18 -2.99 -15.92 13.52
CA TRP A 18 -2.29 -14.75 14.07
C TRP A 18 -2.21 -13.61 13.06
N LEU A 19 -1.76 -13.86 11.83
CA LEU A 19 -1.66 -12.83 10.79
C LEU A 19 -3.02 -12.26 10.40
N SER A 20 -4.05 -13.11 10.31
CA SER A 20 -5.43 -12.66 10.09
C SER A 20 -5.89 -11.73 11.21
N LYS A 21 -5.66 -12.09 12.47
CA LYS A 21 -6.02 -11.25 13.62
C LYS A 21 -5.26 -9.92 13.65
N GLU A 22 -3.97 -9.94 13.38
CA GLU A 22 -3.15 -8.72 13.33
C GLU A 22 -3.59 -7.80 12.18
N THR A 23 -3.85 -8.37 11.01
CA THR A 23 -4.37 -7.63 9.85
C THR A 23 -5.75 -7.04 10.15
N LEU A 24 -6.62 -7.77 10.85
CA LEU A 24 -7.94 -7.28 11.25
C LEU A 24 -7.82 -6.05 12.14
N VAL A 25 -7.00 -6.10 13.19
CA VAL A 25 -6.78 -4.95 14.08
C VAL A 25 -6.27 -3.74 13.31
N LEU A 26 -5.32 -3.95 12.39
CA LEU A 26 -4.76 -2.89 11.56
C LEU A 26 -5.78 -2.30 10.57
N ALA A 27 -6.62 -3.15 9.96
CA ALA A 27 -7.69 -2.72 9.04
C ALA A 27 -8.82 -1.98 9.77
N GLU A 28 -9.31 -2.50 10.89
CA GLU A 28 -10.31 -1.83 11.72
C GLU A 28 -9.82 -0.46 12.15
N ASP A 29 -8.59 -0.38 12.66
CA ASP A 29 -7.96 0.88 13.06
C ASP A 29 -7.97 1.93 11.92
N TYR A 30 -7.51 1.53 10.74
CA TYR A 30 -7.39 2.45 9.62
C TYR A 30 -8.75 2.90 9.09
N LEU A 31 -9.72 1.98 8.98
CA LEU A 31 -11.06 2.32 8.46
C LEU A 31 -11.85 3.17 9.45
N GLU A 32 -11.73 2.92 10.76
CA GLU A 32 -12.30 3.78 11.80
C GLU A 32 -11.66 5.18 11.78
N PHE A 33 -10.33 5.25 11.62
CA PHE A 33 -9.62 6.51 11.45
C PHE A 33 -10.13 7.30 10.23
N CYS A 34 -10.41 6.65 9.11
CA CYS A 34 -10.94 7.29 7.90
C CYS A 34 -12.33 7.91 8.06
N VAL A 35 -13.16 7.38 8.97
CA VAL A 35 -14.48 7.94 9.27
C VAL A 35 -14.47 8.90 10.46
N GLY A 36 -13.28 9.33 10.91
CA GLY A 36 -13.11 10.38 11.92
C GLY A 36 -13.03 9.90 13.36
N VAL A 37 -12.94 8.59 13.62
CA VAL A 37 -12.71 8.07 14.97
C VAL A 37 -11.29 8.42 15.42
N GLN A 38 -11.18 9.22 16.47
CA GLN A 38 -9.88 9.60 17.04
C GLN A 38 -9.47 8.59 18.11
N ARG A 39 -8.48 7.77 17.79
CA ARG A 39 -7.83 6.81 18.70
C ARG A 39 -6.33 6.79 18.46
N THR A 40 -5.57 6.57 19.52
CA THR A 40 -4.14 6.26 19.43
C THR A 40 -3.96 5.01 18.57
N PRO A 41 -3.05 5.01 17.57
CA PRO A 41 -2.77 3.81 16.78
C PRO A 41 -2.38 2.63 17.71
N PRO A 42 -2.95 1.43 17.50
CA PRO A 42 -2.65 0.23 18.29
C PRO A 42 -1.18 -0.18 18.29
N GLY A 43 -0.43 0.20 17.26
CA GLY A 43 0.99 -0.08 17.13
C GLY A 43 1.64 0.59 15.94
N PRO A 44 2.95 0.35 15.71
CA PRO A 44 3.74 1.00 14.67
C PRO A 44 3.21 0.77 13.25
N ALA A 45 2.68 -0.43 12.97
CA ALA A 45 2.12 -0.75 11.67
C ALA A 45 0.85 0.06 11.37
N SER A 46 -0.02 0.24 12.36
CA SER A 46 -1.22 1.09 12.24
C SER A 46 -0.84 2.55 12.00
N GLU A 47 0.13 3.07 12.74
CA GLU A 47 0.64 4.43 12.53
C GLU A 47 1.22 4.61 11.11
N ALA A 48 2.08 3.68 10.69
CA ALA A 48 2.66 3.68 9.36
C ALA A 48 1.60 3.60 8.25
N MET A 49 0.58 2.75 8.42
CA MET A 49 -0.52 2.61 7.47
C MET A 49 -1.35 3.89 7.37
N ARG A 50 -1.73 4.50 8.51
CA ARG A 50 -2.43 5.79 8.54
C ARG A 50 -1.65 6.87 7.78
N CYS A 51 -0.33 6.95 7.99
CA CYS A 51 0.51 7.91 7.30
C CYS A 51 0.60 7.65 5.79
N LEU A 52 1.02 6.44 5.37
CA LEU A 52 1.27 6.14 3.97
C LEU A 52 0.00 6.15 3.13
N ALA A 53 -1.08 5.56 3.63
CA ALA A 53 -2.32 5.46 2.88
C ALA A 53 -2.95 6.85 2.67
N LYS A 54 -2.91 7.74 3.69
CA LYS A 54 -3.35 9.14 3.53
C LYS A 54 -2.46 9.95 2.61
N GLU A 55 -1.15 9.71 2.61
CA GLU A 55 -0.25 10.38 1.69
C GLU A 55 -0.54 9.97 0.22
N ILE A 56 -0.69 8.66 -0.04
CA ILE A 56 -1.04 8.14 -1.37
C ILE A 56 -2.42 8.64 -1.83
N GLU A 57 -3.40 8.64 -0.93
CA GLU A 57 -4.74 9.20 -1.17
C GLU A 57 -4.64 10.67 -1.57
N LYS A 58 -3.95 11.50 -0.78
CA LYS A 58 -3.79 12.93 -1.05
C LYS A 58 -3.12 13.20 -2.40
N GLN A 59 -2.09 12.44 -2.75
CA GLN A 59 -1.38 12.59 -4.03
C GLN A 59 -2.24 12.17 -5.24
N ASN A 60 -3.23 11.30 -5.05
CA ASN A 60 -4.04 10.73 -6.14
C ASN A 60 -5.55 10.92 -5.91
N LEU A 61 -5.94 11.99 -5.20
CA LEU A 61 -7.29 12.16 -4.66
C LEU A 61 -8.39 11.98 -5.72
N SER A 62 -8.26 12.68 -6.85
CA SER A 62 -9.24 12.60 -7.95
C SER A 62 -9.38 11.19 -8.53
N LYS A 63 -8.27 10.44 -8.63
CA LYS A 63 -8.29 9.06 -9.12
C LYS A 63 -8.98 8.13 -8.13
N PHE A 64 -8.65 8.23 -6.84
CA PHE A 64 -9.30 7.41 -5.82
C PHE A 64 -10.80 7.68 -5.75
N HIS A 65 -11.23 8.95 -5.77
CA HIS A 65 -12.65 9.28 -5.83
C HIS A 65 -13.34 8.69 -7.07
N SER A 66 -12.72 8.80 -8.25
CA SER A 66 -13.27 8.20 -9.48
C SER A 66 -13.38 6.68 -9.39
N LEU A 67 -12.38 6.00 -8.83
CA LEU A 67 -12.38 4.55 -8.65
C LEU A 67 -13.45 4.10 -7.64
N VAL A 68 -13.57 4.81 -6.51
CA VAL A 68 -14.60 4.52 -5.50
C VAL A 68 -16.00 4.75 -6.07
N GLN A 69 -16.21 5.82 -6.83
CA GLN A 69 -17.51 6.06 -7.46
C GLN A 69 -17.85 4.95 -8.46
N THR A 70 -16.90 4.58 -9.32
CA THR A 70 -17.07 3.46 -10.26
C THR A 70 -17.35 2.14 -9.52
N PHE A 71 -16.66 1.89 -8.41
CA PHE A 71 -16.91 0.74 -7.56
C PHE A 71 -18.33 0.76 -7.00
N LEU A 72 -18.78 1.89 -6.46
CA LEU A 72 -20.12 2.02 -5.88
C LEU A 72 -21.23 1.85 -6.93
N ASP A 73 -21.01 2.33 -8.15
CA ASP A 73 -21.97 2.21 -9.25
C ASP A 73 -22.06 0.78 -9.82
N SER A 74 -20.98 0.00 -9.70
CA SER A 74 -20.90 -1.37 -10.20
C SER A 74 -21.08 -2.45 -9.13
N CYS A 75 -20.95 -2.08 -7.85
CA CYS A 75 -21.06 -3.05 -6.76
C CYS A 75 -22.51 -3.49 -6.57
N GLY A 76 -22.69 -4.81 -6.40
CA GLY A 76 -23.97 -5.36 -5.97
C GLY A 76 -24.26 -5.05 -4.49
N PRO A 77 -25.32 -5.63 -3.91
CA PRO A 77 -25.66 -5.41 -2.50
C PRO A 77 -24.56 -5.86 -1.53
N ASP A 78 -23.67 -6.76 -1.96
CA ASP A 78 -22.52 -7.23 -1.20
C ASP A 78 -21.23 -6.49 -1.61
N ARG A 79 -20.87 -5.51 -0.78
CA ARG A 79 -19.64 -4.72 -0.93
C ARG A 79 -18.39 -5.52 -0.59
N SER A 80 -18.45 -6.47 0.33
CA SER A 80 -17.33 -7.33 0.70
C SER A 80 -16.93 -8.24 -0.45
N SER A 81 -17.91 -8.88 -1.11
CA SER A 81 -17.66 -9.68 -2.31
C SER A 81 -17.07 -8.85 -3.46
N SER A 82 -17.60 -7.64 -3.67
CA SER A 82 -17.06 -6.71 -4.67
C SER A 82 -15.62 -6.28 -4.35
N LEU A 83 -15.32 -5.96 -3.09
CA LEU A 83 -13.96 -5.62 -2.65
C LEU A 83 -13.00 -6.79 -2.83
N ARG A 84 -13.44 -8.02 -2.54
CA ARG A 84 -12.63 -9.22 -2.75
C ARG A 84 -12.22 -9.40 -4.21
N LYS A 85 -13.12 -9.09 -5.17
CA LYS A 85 -12.76 -9.09 -6.60
C LYS A 85 -11.70 -8.05 -6.91
N VAL A 86 -11.82 -6.82 -6.38
CA VAL A 86 -10.78 -5.78 -6.54
C VAL A 86 -9.43 -6.27 -6.01
N MET A 87 -9.40 -6.88 -4.83
CA MET A 87 -8.17 -7.44 -4.25
C MET A 87 -7.58 -8.59 -5.08
N ALA A 88 -8.43 -9.46 -5.63
CA ALA A 88 -8.01 -10.53 -6.52
C ALA A 88 -7.35 -9.96 -7.79
N GLU A 89 -7.95 -8.94 -8.42
CA GLU A 89 -7.40 -8.26 -9.60
C GLU A 89 -6.10 -7.51 -9.28
N MET A 90 -6.02 -6.80 -8.16
CA MET A 90 -4.82 -6.08 -7.73
C MET A 90 -3.62 -6.99 -7.49
N VAL A 91 -3.85 -8.28 -7.26
CA VAL A 91 -2.80 -9.27 -6.94
C VAL A 91 -2.68 -10.37 -8.01
N GLY A 92 -3.56 -10.37 -9.02
CA GLY A 92 -3.70 -11.43 -10.01
C GLY A 92 -2.51 -11.62 -10.95
N ASP A 93 -1.65 -10.61 -11.09
CA ASP A 93 -0.41 -10.70 -11.87
C ASP A 93 0.76 -11.35 -11.10
N GLY A 94 0.52 -11.84 -9.88
CA GLY A 94 1.51 -12.49 -9.02
C GLY A 94 2.49 -11.54 -8.32
N LYS A 95 2.27 -10.22 -8.38
CA LYS A 95 3.24 -9.21 -7.88
C LYS A 95 2.72 -8.42 -6.68
N LEU A 96 2.32 -9.10 -5.62
CA LEU A 96 2.00 -8.41 -4.36
C LEU A 96 3.26 -7.72 -3.80
N ASN A 97 3.11 -6.46 -3.38
CA ASN A 97 4.14 -5.66 -2.71
C ASN A 97 3.48 -4.69 -1.73
N TRP A 98 4.26 -4.12 -0.80
CA TRP A 98 3.74 -3.19 0.21
C TRP A 98 3.04 -1.97 -0.40
N GLY A 99 3.49 -1.45 -1.54
CA GLY A 99 2.83 -0.33 -2.22
C GLY A 99 1.40 -0.65 -2.66
N ARG A 100 1.15 -1.88 -3.13
CA ARG A 100 -0.20 -2.35 -3.46
C ARG A 100 -1.06 -2.56 -2.22
N VAL A 101 -0.47 -3.10 -1.14
CA VAL A 101 -1.17 -3.22 0.16
C VAL A 101 -1.60 -1.84 0.63
N VAL A 102 -0.71 -0.85 0.67
CA VAL A 102 -1.06 0.53 1.06
C VAL A 102 -2.13 1.12 0.14
N SER A 103 -2.04 0.90 -1.17
CA SER A 103 -3.04 1.39 -2.14
C SER A 103 -4.42 0.79 -1.91
N LEU A 104 -4.50 -0.49 -1.54
CA LEU A 104 -5.73 -1.17 -1.15
C LEU A 104 -6.35 -0.52 0.10
N PHE A 105 -5.53 -0.24 1.11
CA PHE A 105 -5.98 0.47 2.31
C PHE A 105 -6.45 1.88 1.96
N ALA A 106 -5.70 2.66 1.19
CA ALA A 106 -6.10 3.99 0.74
C ALA A 106 -7.45 3.97 0.00
N PHE A 107 -7.61 3.06 -0.97
CA PHE A 107 -8.87 2.86 -1.68
C PHE A 107 -10.04 2.57 -0.73
N THR A 108 -9.85 1.61 0.18
CA THR A 108 -10.90 1.21 1.12
C THR A 108 -11.21 2.32 2.13
N GLY A 109 -10.22 3.13 2.51
CA GLY A 109 -10.38 4.32 3.33
C GLY A 109 -11.28 5.38 2.70
N VAL A 110 -11.08 5.67 1.41
CA VAL A 110 -11.96 6.57 0.65
C VAL A 110 -13.36 5.97 0.49
N LEU A 111 -13.44 4.65 0.23
CA LEU A 111 -14.71 3.93 0.15
C LEU A 111 -15.53 4.05 1.45
N VAL A 112 -14.93 3.80 2.62
CA VAL A 112 -15.67 3.92 3.89
C VAL A 112 -16.04 5.36 4.22
N GLY A 113 -15.21 6.34 3.83
CA GLY A 113 -15.55 7.76 3.96
C GLY A 113 -16.81 8.12 3.16
N GLU A 114 -16.90 7.65 1.92
CA GLU A 114 -18.06 7.86 1.05
C GLU A 114 -19.30 7.09 1.52
N LEU A 115 -19.14 5.88 2.05
CA LEU A 115 -20.26 5.13 2.64
C LEU A 115 -20.76 5.78 3.94
N HIS A 116 -19.84 6.34 4.72
CA HIS A 116 -20.19 7.06 5.94
C HIS A 116 -20.96 8.34 5.64
N SER A 117 -20.57 9.12 4.61
CA SER A 117 -21.31 10.31 4.18
C SER A 117 -22.73 9.98 3.69
N ARG A 118 -22.95 8.75 3.18
CA ARG A 118 -24.25 8.21 2.78
C ARG A 118 -25.06 7.57 3.93
N GLY A 119 -24.50 7.48 5.13
CA GLY A 119 -25.17 6.93 6.33
C GLY A 119 -25.04 5.40 6.51
N GLU A 120 -24.18 4.72 5.75
CA GLU A 120 -24.05 3.25 5.74
C GLU A 120 -22.81 2.73 6.52
N GLY A 121 -22.19 3.57 7.36
CA GLY A 121 -20.78 3.42 7.73
C GLY A 121 -20.42 2.25 8.67
N LYS A 122 -21.10 2.05 9.80
CA LYS A 122 -20.50 1.31 10.93
C LYS A 122 -20.39 -0.21 10.71
N ASP A 123 -21.48 -0.85 10.27
CA ASP A 123 -21.47 -2.29 9.96
C ASP A 123 -20.71 -2.60 8.66
N CYS A 124 -20.52 -1.60 7.80
CA CYS A 124 -19.74 -1.74 6.58
C CYS A 124 -18.23 -1.71 6.87
N CYS A 125 -17.75 -0.81 7.76
CA CYS A 125 -16.34 -0.75 8.13
C CYS A 125 -15.83 -2.10 8.66
N ARG A 126 -16.57 -2.73 9.59
CA ARG A 126 -16.18 -4.04 10.14
C ARG A 126 -16.10 -5.11 9.06
N ARG A 127 -17.14 -5.25 8.23
CA ARG A 127 -17.19 -6.27 7.17
C ARG A 127 -16.08 -6.09 6.14
N LEU A 128 -15.73 -4.85 5.79
CA LEU A 128 -14.63 -4.57 4.88
C LEU A 128 -13.27 -4.87 5.53
N ALA A 129 -13.09 -4.56 6.82
CA ALA A 129 -11.89 -4.93 7.57
C ALA A 129 -11.69 -6.45 7.64
N GLU A 130 -12.76 -7.20 7.98
CA GLU A 130 -12.77 -8.68 7.95
C GLU A 130 -12.40 -9.20 6.56
N THR A 131 -12.95 -8.61 5.51
CA THR A 131 -12.65 -9.01 4.12
C THR A 131 -11.17 -8.82 3.78
N ILE A 132 -10.55 -7.71 4.20
CA ILE A 132 -9.12 -7.47 4.03
C ILE A 132 -8.29 -8.47 4.85
N ALA A 133 -8.69 -8.72 6.11
CA ALA A 133 -8.00 -9.64 7.01
C ALA A 133 -8.02 -11.08 6.51
N ASP A 134 -9.15 -11.53 5.98
CA ASP A 134 -9.26 -12.85 5.35
C ASP A 134 -8.36 -12.94 4.12
N TYR A 135 -8.38 -11.92 3.26
CA TYR A 135 -7.60 -11.98 2.03
C TYR A 135 -6.09 -11.91 2.29
N LEU A 136 -5.63 -10.91 3.04
CA LEU A 136 -4.20 -10.74 3.29
C LEU A 136 -3.68 -11.76 4.32
N GLY A 137 -4.38 -11.94 5.42
CA GLY A 137 -3.94 -12.76 6.55
C GLY A 137 -4.19 -14.25 6.39
N VAL A 138 -5.07 -14.67 5.46
CA VAL A 138 -5.31 -16.10 5.17
C VAL A 138 -4.85 -16.45 3.75
N GLU A 139 -5.38 -15.80 2.72
CA GLU A 139 -5.05 -16.16 1.33
C GLU A 139 -3.64 -15.73 0.90
N LYS A 140 -3.13 -14.61 1.43
CA LYS A 140 -1.78 -14.09 1.15
C LYS A 140 -0.82 -14.21 2.32
N GLN A 141 -1.11 -15.13 3.24
CA GLN A 141 -0.29 -15.35 4.43
C GLN A 141 1.16 -15.69 4.09
N ASP A 142 1.40 -16.52 3.06
CA ASP A 142 2.75 -16.95 2.71
C ASP A 142 3.59 -15.77 2.25
N TRP A 143 2.98 -14.87 1.48
CA TRP A 143 3.62 -13.63 1.06
C TRP A 143 3.90 -12.72 2.25
N LEU A 144 2.94 -12.56 3.17
CA LEU A 144 3.16 -11.78 4.39
C LEU A 144 4.33 -12.35 5.21
N LEU A 145 4.37 -13.66 5.45
CA LEU A 145 5.44 -14.32 6.21
C LEU A 145 6.80 -14.17 5.51
N GLN A 146 6.86 -14.36 4.19
CA GLN A 146 8.08 -14.15 3.40
C GLN A 146 8.58 -12.70 3.46
N ASN A 147 7.70 -11.74 3.74
CA ASN A 147 8.01 -10.33 3.89
C ASN A 147 8.01 -9.88 5.37
N GLU A 148 8.26 -10.79 6.31
CA GLU A 148 8.38 -10.51 7.76
C GLU A 148 7.11 -9.92 8.40
N GLY A 149 5.93 -10.23 7.86
CA GLY A 149 4.64 -9.76 8.36
C GLY A 149 4.52 -8.24 8.39
N TRP A 150 3.76 -7.72 9.37
CA TRP A 150 3.58 -6.28 9.53
C TRP A 150 4.83 -5.56 10.09
N ASP A 151 5.78 -6.30 10.68
CA ASP A 151 7.10 -5.76 11.01
C ASP A 151 7.90 -5.40 9.75
N GLY A 152 7.87 -6.25 8.72
CA GLY A 152 8.46 -5.94 7.42
C GLY A 152 7.83 -4.74 6.74
N PHE A 153 6.51 -4.55 6.89
CA PHE A 153 5.82 -3.33 6.47
C PHE A 153 6.37 -2.09 7.18
N CYS A 154 6.60 -2.16 8.50
CA CYS A 154 7.22 -1.06 9.23
C CYS A 154 8.63 -0.75 8.70
N LYS A 155 9.46 -1.75 8.39
CA LYS A 155 10.78 -1.51 7.79
C LYS A 155 10.69 -0.83 6.43
N PHE A 156 9.74 -1.23 5.59
CA PHE A 156 9.42 -0.58 4.32
C PHE A 156 9.05 0.90 4.52
N PHE A 157 8.18 1.20 5.49
CA PHE A 157 7.79 2.57 5.83
C PHE A 157 9.00 3.44 6.22
N HIS A 158 9.86 2.97 7.12
CA HIS A 158 11.04 3.73 7.55
C HIS A 158 12.01 3.96 6.39
N SER A 159 12.22 2.96 5.53
CA SER A 159 13.09 3.09 4.35
C SER A 159 12.57 4.14 3.37
N SER A 160 11.24 4.18 3.14
CA SER A 160 10.60 5.16 2.26
C SER A 160 10.69 6.61 2.78
N ARG A 161 10.81 6.81 4.11
CA ARG A 161 10.97 8.14 4.72
C ARG A 161 12.43 8.56 4.86
N GLY A 162 13.33 7.62 5.17
CA GLY A 162 14.77 7.88 5.34
C GLY A 162 15.47 8.34 4.06
N GLN A 163 14.98 7.93 2.89
CA GLN A 163 15.53 8.36 1.60
C GLN A 163 15.24 9.83 1.24
N ASN A 164 14.28 10.49 1.88
CA ASN A 164 13.85 11.84 1.48
C ASN A 164 14.40 12.99 2.34
N HIS A 165 15.00 12.74 3.51
CA HIS A 165 15.48 13.84 4.37
C HIS A 165 16.93 13.71 4.83
N GLU A 166 17.46 12.49 5.04
CA GLU A 166 18.84 12.37 5.52
C GLU A 166 19.86 12.25 4.40
N SER A 167 19.57 11.52 3.31
CA SER A 167 20.58 11.20 2.29
C SER A 167 20.99 12.42 1.46
N ALA A 168 20.04 13.21 0.97
CA ALA A 168 20.34 14.39 0.16
C ALA A 168 21.02 15.51 0.98
N MET A 169 20.54 15.75 2.21
CA MET A 169 21.10 16.77 3.09
C MET A 169 22.46 16.36 3.67
N LYS A 170 22.65 15.08 4.06
CA LYS A 170 23.98 14.56 4.45
C LYS A 170 24.91 14.60 3.26
N THR A 171 24.50 14.18 2.07
CA THR A 171 25.35 14.24 0.86
C THR A 171 25.73 15.68 0.52
N ALA A 172 24.78 16.62 0.56
CA ALA A 172 25.06 18.03 0.34
C ALA A 172 25.99 18.62 1.42
N LEU A 173 25.83 18.21 2.68
CA LEU A 173 26.68 18.64 3.79
C LEU A 173 28.09 18.05 3.70
N PHE A 174 28.24 16.77 3.36
CA PHE A 174 29.53 16.12 3.12
C PHE A 174 30.22 16.68 1.87
N ALA A 175 29.47 17.00 0.82
CA ALA A 175 29.98 17.67 -0.37
C ALA A 175 30.44 19.10 -0.05
N ALA A 176 29.70 19.85 0.77
CA ALA A 176 30.09 21.18 1.23
C ALA A 176 31.30 21.16 2.20
N ALA A 177 31.46 20.09 2.98
CA ALA A 177 32.60 19.90 3.87
C ALA A 177 33.88 19.44 3.15
N GLY A 178 33.82 19.14 1.85
CA GLY A 178 34.99 18.83 1.02
C GLY A 178 35.49 17.38 1.09
N ASP A 179 34.73 16.46 1.68
CA ASP A 179 35.17 15.08 1.99
C ASP A 179 34.78 14.04 0.92
N TYR A 180 34.30 14.47 -0.26
CA TYR A 180 33.96 13.59 -1.39
C TYR A 180 34.83 13.87 -2.64
N PRO A 181 35.40 12.84 -3.28
CA PRO A 181 36.11 13.00 -4.55
C PRO A 181 35.16 13.53 -5.64
N LEU A 182 35.54 14.64 -6.28
CA LEU A 182 34.78 15.39 -7.29
C LEU A 182 34.50 14.63 -8.60
N SER A 183 34.82 13.33 -8.71
CA SER A 183 34.74 12.57 -9.97
C SER A 183 33.36 11.97 -10.29
N ALA A 184 32.33 12.20 -9.45
CA ALA A 184 30.99 11.64 -9.66
C ALA A 184 29.90 12.66 -10.03
N VAL A 185 30.22 13.95 -10.22
CA VAL A 185 29.28 14.91 -10.79
C VAL A 185 29.49 14.94 -12.30
N GLY A 186 28.78 14.06 -13.01
CA GLY A 186 28.74 14.09 -14.47
C GLY A 186 28.22 15.43 -14.97
N GLU A 187 29.06 16.15 -15.71
CA GLU A 187 28.70 17.40 -16.38
C GLU A 187 27.56 17.23 -17.40
N PRO A 188 26.70 18.25 -17.58
CA PRO A 188 25.62 18.24 -18.56
C PRO A 188 26.14 18.66 -19.94
N GLN A 189 25.93 17.83 -20.96
CA GLN A 189 26.23 18.17 -22.35
C GLN A 189 24.97 18.30 -23.22
N HIS A 190 24.85 19.51 -23.78
CA HIS A 190 24.30 19.88 -25.08
C HIS A 190 22.77 19.99 -25.30
N ARG A 191 22.36 21.27 -25.33
CA ARG A 191 21.28 21.91 -26.08
C ARG A 191 21.15 21.38 -27.53
N CYS A 192 19.90 21.11 -27.96
CA CYS A 192 19.46 21.33 -29.35
C CYS A 192 17.94 21.60 -29.42
N SER A 193 17.57 22.42 -30.41
CA SER A 193 16.30 23.14 -30.59
C SER A 193 15.10 22.33 -31.11
N LEU A 194 13.90 22.87 -30.80
CA LEU A 194 12.66 23.00 -31.61
C LEU A 194 12.22 21.86 -32.54
N ALA A 195 11.02 21.31 -32.28
CA ALA A 195 9.98 21.14 -33.31
C ALA A 195 8.59 20.91 -32.66
N SER A 196 7.58 21.61 -33.18
CA SER A 196 6.15 21.38 -32.97
C SER A 196 5.69 20.01 -33.47
N GLY A 197 4.66 19.44 -32.84
CA GLY A 197 3.92 18.30 -33.39
C GLY A 197 2.67 17.97 -32.58
N HIS A 198 1.51 18.07 -33.24
CA HIS A 198 0.17 17.75 -32.75
C HIS A 198 0.00 16.30 -32.26
N GLY A 199 -0.93 16.13 -31.31
CA GLY A 199 -2.03 15.16 -31.39
C GLY A 199 -1.72 13.69 -31.09
N GLY A 200 -2.52 13.09 -30.20
CA GLY A 200 -2.62 11.64 -30.09
C GLY A 200 -2.80 11.14 -28.66
N SER A 201 -4.03 11.22 -28.17
CA SER A 201 -4.48 10.54 -26.96
C SER A 201 -4.50 9.02 -27.20
N SER A 202 -3.66 8.25 -26.49
CA SER A 202 -3.93 6.85 -26.16
C SER A 202 -2.93 6.33 -25.10
N SER A 203 -3.44 5.50 -24.19
CA SER A 203 -2.70 4.53 -23.35
C SER A 203 -1.65 5.05 -22.38
N GLY A 204 -1.98 5.00 -21.08
CA GLY A 204 -1.05 5.24 -19.98
C GLY A 204 -1.44 4.60 -18.65
N MET A 205 -2.12 3.44 -18.68
CA MET A 205 -2.00 2.49 -17.57
C MET A 205 -0.54 1.99 -17.56
N LEU A 206 0.08 1.87 -16.37
CA LEU A 206 1.41 1.29 -16.09
C LEU A 206 2.65 2.20 -16.09
N ARG A 207 2.67 3.31 -15.33
CA ARG A 207 3.94 4.01 -14.98
C ARG A 207 4.12 4.34 -13.49
N ILE A 208 3.61 3.52 -12.58
CA ILE A 208 3.94 3.62 -11.13
C ILE A 208 4.47 2.28 -10.57
N ALA A 209 5.04 1.42 -11.41
CA ALA A 209 5.67 0.17 -10.97
C ALA A 209 6.97 -0.16 -11.72
N ALA A 210 7.63 0.84 -12.31
CA ALA A 210 8.90 0.67 -13.01
C ALA A 210 9.90 1.73 -12.53
N ASP A 211 10.31 1.60 -11.27
CA ASP A 211 11.61 2.12 -10.82
C ASP A 211 12.19 1.15 -9.80
N SER A 212 12.62 0.00 -10.31
CA SER A 212 13.47 -0.96 -9.60
C SER A 212 14.24 -1.77 -10.64
N HIS A 213 15.03 -1.07 -11.45
CA HIS A 213 16.10 -1.65 -12.26
C HIS A 213 17.33 -0.77 -12.16
N VAL A 214 18.07 -0.92 -11.05
CA VAL A 214 19.55 -0.92 -11.02
C VAL A 214 19.93 -1.70 -9.75
N ILE A 215 20.49 -2.90 -9.87
CA ILE A 215 21.83 -3.32 -9.37
C ILE A 215 22.02 -4.80 -9.77
N LYS A 216 22.95 -4.98 -10.72
CA LYS A 216 23.64 -6.20 -11.23
C LYS A 216 22.85 -7.19 -12.07
#